data_AF-F8J5A2-F1
#
_entry.id   AF-F8J5A2-F1
#
_cell.length_a   1.000
_cell.length_b   1.000
_cell.length_c   1.000
_cell.angle_alpha   90.00
_cell.angle_beta   90.00
_cell.angle_gamma   90.00
#
_symmetry.space_group_name_H-M   'P 1'
#
loop_
_entity.id
_entity.type
_entity.pdbx_description
1 polymer ?
#
loop_
_entity_poly.entity_id
_entity_poly.type
_entity_poly.pdbx_seq_one_letter_code
_entity_poly.pdbx_strand_id
1 'polypeptide(L)'
;MPSSVRLLALMLISLVVPFISVQAASLDGLAVDVENESEPVLCAEKDNVAVAFTNKNVRSFRIEAAHPVYLSSAMRSNIEPDWTACDMSKDPVYKAPVPPKKITLVGEPDLWLVGYTYPSFWRPATAAVRIGDKVYNNIHMLQVWVLKNGRADEVLVLYPQDGYWRPRPMTPANMDVTAYGSSFLIGPIEKEGRPLVKIKEAAFDPDKLQFTLTFERGGTATVKVVNVDTDRLALDVAFDHGISGSPFAMLRSMYVTEFNNDTARIAVREQGAKGWREDNIMKFDHARATDIWIGRLTPSQHNTTSPDVVFNSFSAGPTPKRPKSEVPAEVSTKPIK
;
A
#
# COMPACT_ATOMS: atom_id res chain seq x y z
N MET A 1 -39.63 -62.38 -49.39
CA MET A 1 -40.20 -62.85 -48.10
C MET A 1 -39.43 -64.10 -47.69
N PRO A 2 -38.98 -64.27 -46.43
CA PRO A 2 -39.02 -63.37 -45.27
C PRO A 2 -37.63 -62.86 -44.84
N SER A 3 -37.68 -61.83 -44.02
CA SER A 3 -36.58 -61.04 -43.45
C SER A 3 -36.41 -61.37 -41.97
N SER A 4 -35.20 -61.74 -41.56
CA SER A 4 -34.84 -62.01 -40.16
C SER A 4 -34.40 -60.72 -39.46
N VAL A 5 -35.14 -60.36 -38.42
CA VAL A 5 -34.94 -59.19 -37.56
C VAL A 5 -33.73 -59.42 -36.65
N ARG A 6 -32.84 -58.44 -36.55
CA ARG A 6 -31.91 -58.30 -35.41
C ARG A 6 -32.15 -56.95 -34.74
N LEU A 7 -32.67 -57.01 -33.51
CA LEU A 7 -32.72 -55.91 -32.56
C LEU A 7 -31.29 -55.47 -32.21
N LEU A 8 -31.00 -54.17 -32.32
CA LEU A 8 -29.91 -53.53 -31.60
C LEU A 8 -30.51 -52.39 -30.77
N ALA A 9 -30.61 -52.60 -29.46
CA ALA A 9 -30.94 -51.54 -28.51
C ALA A 9 -29.67 -50.74 -28.20
N LEU A 10 -29.62 -49.48 -28.62
CA LEU A 10 -28.60 -48.52 -28.18
C LEU A 10 -29.15 -47.74 -26.99
N MET A 11 -28.60 -48.03 -25.80
CA MET A 11 -28.75 -47.19 -24.60
C MET A 11 -27.98 -45.87 -24.81
N LEU A 12 -28.70 -44.76 -24.87
CA LEU A 12 -28.12 -43.41 -24.78
C LEU A 12 -27.95 -43.05 -23.29
N ILE A 13 -26.73 -43.17 -22.77
CA ILE A 13 -26.37 -42.59 -21.47
C ILE A 13 -26.06 -41.11 -21.70
N SER A 14 -26.98 -40.23 -21.29
CA SER A 14 -26.76 -38.79 -21.29
C SER A 14 -25.90 -38.41 -20.07
N LEU A 15 -24.61 -38.15 -20.29
CA LEU A 15 -23.74 -37.55 -19.28
C LEU A 15 -24.14 -36.08 -19.08
N VAL A 16 -24.79 -35.79 -17.95
CA VAL A 16 -24.95 -34.42 -17.44
C VAL A 16 -23.61 -34.01 -16.84
N VAL A 17 -22.79 -33.28 -17.59
CA VAL A 17 -21.58 -32.64 -17.07
C VAL A 17 -22.00 -31.37 -16.34
N PRO A 18 -21.69 -31.20 -15.04
CA PRO A 18 -21.90 -29.92 -14.37
C PRO A 18 -20.95 -28.89 -15.00
N PHE A 19 -21.53 -27.85 -15.61
CA PHE A 19 -20.81 -26.67 -16.05
C PHE A 19 -20.28 -25.92 -14.82
N ILE A 20 -19.13 -26.34 -14.32
CA ILE A 20 -18.28 -25.48 -13.50
C ILE A 20 -17.82 -24.38 -14.46
N SER A 21 -18.39 -23.18 -14.31
CA SER A 21 -17.92 -22.00 -15.03
C SER A 21 -16.49 -21.73 -14.56
N VAL A 22 -15.52 -22.27 -15.28
CA VAL A 22 -14.11 -21.91 -15.13
C VAL A 22 -14.00 -20.49 -15.66
N GLN A 23 -14.13 -19.51 -14.77
CA GLN A 23 -13.85 -18.11 -15.08
C GLN A 23 -12.38 -18.06 -15.51
N ALA A 24 -12.16 -17.75 -16.79
CA ALA A 24 -10.83 -17.48 -17.30
C ALA A 24 -10.17 -16.44 -16.41
N ALA A 25 -8.97 -16.73 -15.90
CA ALA A 25 -8.22 -15.79 -15.09
C ALA A 25 -8.01 -14.52 -15.93
N SER A 26 -8.73 -13.44 -15.60
CA SER A 26 -8.55 -12.13 -16.22
C SER A 26 -7.06 -11.78 -16.20
N LEU A 27 -6.50 -11.35 -17.33
CA LEU A 27 -5.11 -10.89 -17.41
C LEU A 27 -4.85 -9.72 -16.45
N ASP A 28 -5.89 -9.00 -16.03
CA ASP A 28 -5.83 -7.80 -15.19
C ASP A 28 -5.83 -8.09 -13.68
N GLY A 29 -5.94 -9.36 -13.24
CA GLY A 29 -6.05 -9.68 -11.82
C GLY A 29 -7.47 -9.51 -11.28
N LEU A 30 -7.61 -9.44 -9.95
CA LEU A 30 -8.90 -9.19 -9.30
C LEU A 30 -9.22 -7.69 -9.34
N ALA A 31 -10.45 -7.34 -9.70
CA ALA A 31 -10.94 -5.98 -9.52
C ALA A 31 -11.38 -5.76 -8.07
N VAL A 32 -11.08 -4.60 -7.52
CA VAL A 32 -11.50 -4.18 -6.18
C VAL A 32 -12.47 -3.02 -6.27
N ASP A 33 -13.38 -2.92 -5.31
CA ASP A 33 -14.20 -1.73 -5.17
C ASP A 33 -13.35 -0.65 -4.51
N VAL A 34 -13.30 0.51 -5.16
CA VAL A 34 -12.55 1.70 -4.77
C VAL A 34 -13.59 2.74 -4.37
N GLU A 35 -13.57 3.17 -3.12
CA GLU A 35 -14.57 4.07 -2.57
C GLU A 35 -13.90 5.27 -1.93
N ASN A 36 -14.39 6.47 -2.25
CA ASN A 36 -13.82 7.71 -1.75
C ASN A 36 -14.60 8.22 -0.54
N GLU A 37 -13.96 8.21 0.62
CA GLU A 37 -14.48 8.72 1.88
C GLU A 37 -13.90 10.10 2.23
N SER A 38 -13.35 10.82 1.25
CA SER A 38 -12.69 12.10 1.49
C SER A 38 -13.67 13.21 1.87
N GLU A 39 -13.24 14.09 2.77
CA GLU A 39 -14.02 15.25 3.21
C GLU A 39 -13.26 16.57 2.96
N PRO A 40 -13.93 17.67 2.59
CA PRO A 40 -13.24 18.95 2.42
C PRO A 40 -12.79 19.53 3.78
N VAL A 41 -11.55 20.00 3.86
CA VAL A 41 -10.99 20.67 5.04
C VAL A 41 -10.15 21.88 4.65
N LEU A 42 -9.83 22.72 5.63
CA LEU A 42 -8.93 23.86 5.47
C LEU A 42 -7.53 23.62 6.04
N CYS A 43 -7.38 22.63 6.93
CA CYS A 43 -6.13 22.31 7.62
C CYS A 43 -5.27 21.40 6.76
N ALA A 44 -4.02 21.80 6.48
CA ALA A 44 -3.11 21.00 5.68
C ALA A 44 -2.59 19.75 6.43
N GLU A 45 -2.49 19.80 7.76
CA GLU A 45 -2.02 18.67 8.58
C GLU A 45 -3.09 17.62 8.89
N LYS A 46 -4.33 17.83 8.45
CA LYS A 46 -5.40 16.86 8.65
C LYS A 46 -5.50 15.96 7.43
N ASP A 47 -5.30 14.66 7.65
CA ASP A 47 -5.57 13.65 6.64
C ASP A 47 -7.08 13.57 6.34
N ASN A 48 -7.54 14.35 5.36
CA ASN A 48 -8.94 14.40 4.94
C ASN A 48 -9.23 13.58 3.69
N VAL A 49 -8.19 13.13 2.98
CA VAL A 49 -8.33 12.19 1.87
C VAL A 49 -8.36 10.77 2.45
N ALA A 50 -9.35 9.98 2.03
CA ALA A 50 -9.48 8.58 2.40
C ALA A 50 -10.05 7.79 1.21
N VAL A 51 -9.24 6.90 0.63
CA VAL A 51 -9.67 6.03 -0.48
C VAL A 51 -9.58 4.57 -0.04
N ALA A 52 -10.74 3.94 0.15
CA ALA A 52 -10.87 2.58 0.64
C ALA A 52 -10.85 1.54 -0.49
N PHE A 53 -10.25 0.37 -0.23
CA PHE A 53 -10.24 -0.75 -1.16
C PHE A 53 -10.89 -1.99 -0.52
N THR A 54 -11.91 -2.54 -1.18
CA THR A 54 -12.61 -3.74 -0.70
C THR A 54 -12.69 -4.82 -1.78
N ASN A 55 -12.43 -6.06 -1.39
CA ASN A 55 -12.77 -7.29 -2.11
C ASN A 55 -12.35 -8.48 -1.24
N LYS A 56 -13.32 -9.27 -0.77
CA LYS A 56 -13.07 -10.41 0.14
C LYS A 56 -12.17 -11.52 -0.44
N ASN A 57 -11.98 -11.54 -1.75
CA ASN A 57 -11.17 -12.54 -2.43
C ASN A 57 -9.71 -12.10 -2.58
N VAL A 58 -9.37 -10.83 -2.31
CA VAL A 58 -7.98 -10.36 -2.38
C VAL A 58 -7.20 -10.94 -1.21
N ARG A 59 -6.12 -11.64 -1.54
CA ARG A 59 -5.15 -12.20 -0.61
C ARG A 59 -3.75 -11.67 -0.84
N SER A 60 -3.48 -11.03 -1.97
CA SER A 60 -2.22 -10.35 -2.18
C SER A 60 -2.34 -9.26 -3.23
N PHE A 61 -1.47 -8.25 -3.12
CA PHE A 61 -1.42 -7.09 -4.01
C PHE A 61 -0.08 -6.37 -3.85
N ARG A 62 0.18 -5.37 -4.70
CA ARG A 62 1.38 -4.55 -4.64
C ARG A 62 1.03 -3.09 -4.42
N ILE A 63 1.88 -2.41 -3.63
CA ILE A 63 1.89 -0.97 -3.44
C ILE A 63 3.20 -0.44 -3.98
N GLU A 64 3.17 0.58 -4.83
CA GLU A 64 4.37 1.25 -5.34
C GLU A 64 4.28 2.73 -5.02
N ALA A 65 5.34 3.29 -4.45
CA ALA A 65 5.51 4.73 -4.31
C ALA A 65 6.60 5.17 -5.26
N ALA A 66 6.34 6.19 -6.08
CA ALA A 66 7.29 6.75 -7.03
C ALA A 66 7.36 8.27 -6.88
N HIS A 67 8.50 8.86 -7.22
CA HIS A 67 8.60 10.31 -7.23
C HIS A 67 7.63 10.91 -8.23
N PRO A 68 7.06 12.10 -7.95
CA PRO A 68 6.15 12.75 -8.88
C PRO A 68 6.86 13.11 -10.19
N VAL A 69 6.13 13.04 -11.31
CA VAL A 69 6.68 13.26 -12.67
C VAL A 69 7.30 14.63 -12.90
N TYR A 70 6.95 15.63 -12.08
CA TYR A 70 7.48 16.99 -12.14
C TYR A 70 8.73 17.18 -11.26
N LEU A 71 9.27 16.12 -10.64
CA LEU A 71 10.42 16.22 -9.75
C LEU A 71 11.61 16.88 -10.45
N SER A 72 12.21 17.86 -9.79
CA SER A 72 13.34 18.64 -10.30
C SER A 72 14.15 19.16 -9.12
N SER A 73 15.48 19.09 -9.20
CA SER A 73 16.37 19.59 -8.14
C SER A 73 16.32 21.12 -7.96
N ALA A 74 15.78 21.85 -8.94
CA ALA A 74 15.64 23.30 -8.86
C ALA A 74 14.36 23.77 -8.15
N MET A 75 13.46 22.84 -7.76
CA MET A 75 12.22 23.22 -7.09
C MET A 75 12.46 23.58 -5.63
N ARG A 76 11.67 24.51 -5.10
CA ARG A 76 11.59 24.72 -3.66
C ARG A 76 11.01 23.47 -3.02
N SER A 77 11.79 22.79 -2.18
CA SER A 77 11.29 21.69 -1.35
C SER A 77 10.64 22.28 -0.11
N ASN A 78 9.31 22.18 0.00
CA ASN A 78 8.62 22.46 1.26
C ASN A 78 8.22 21.14 1.92
N ILE A 79 8.78 20.89 3.10
CA ILE A 79 8.57 19.67 3.91
C ILE A 79 8.26 20.00 5.36
N GLU A 80 8.21 21.29 5.69
CA GLU A 80 7.85 21.76 7.03
C GLU A 80 6.34 21.67 7.20
N PRO A 81 5.86 21.37 8.41
CA PRO A 81 4.44 21.27 8.66
C PRO A 81 3.73 22.63 8.48
N ASP A 82 2.56 22.62 7.87
CA ASP A 82 1.67 23.76 7.64
C ASP A 82 0.43 23.71 8.55
N TRP A 83 0.57 24.34 9.72
CA TRP A 83 -0.51 24.41 10.71
C TRP A 83 -1.59 25.45 10.38
N THR A 84 -1.58 26.04 9.18
CA THR A 84 -2.59 27.04 8.79
C THR A 84 -3.99 26.43 8.86
N ALA A 85 -4.90 27.12 9.57
CA ALA A 85 -6.29 26.69 9.78
C ALA A 85 -6.46 25.32 10.45
N CYS A 86 -5.45 24.83 11.17
CA CYS A 86 -5.52 23.58 11.92
C CYS A 86 -5.98 23.78 13.36
N ASP A 87 -7.03 23.06 13.76
CA ASP A 87 -7.44 22.91 15.15
C ASP A 87 -7.33 21.43 15.57
N MET A 88 -6.20 21.10 16.20
CA MET A 88 -5.92 19.76 16.74
C MET A 88 -6.25 19.66 18.24
N SER A 89 -6.93 20.65 18.83
CA SER A 89 -7.20 20.69 20.28
C SER A 89 -8.08 19.53 20.77
N LYS A 90 -8.81 18.89 19.86
CA LYS A 90 -9.69 17.75 20.13
C LYS A 90 -9.02 16.39 19.91
N ASP A 91 -7.80 16.36 19.37
CA ASP A 91 -7.08 15.10 19.21
C ASP A 91 -6.73 14.55 20.59
N PRO A 92 -7.03 13.27 20.87
CA PRO A 92 -6.63 12.65 22.13
C PRO A 92 -5.11 12.73 22.30
N VAL A 93 -4.65 12.85 23.55
CA VAL A 93 -3.22 12.87 23.87
C VAL A 93 -2.96 11.86 24.99
N TYR A 94 -2.38 10.72 24.61
CA TYR A 94 -1.96 9.69 25.55
C TYR A 94 -0.48 9.85 25.82
N LYS A 95 -0.13 10.11 27.08
CA LYS A 95 1.27 10.14 27.51
C LYS A 95 1.87 8.74 27.46
N ALA A 96 3.09 8.64 26.96
CA ALA A 96 3.81 7.38 26.98
C ALA A 96 4.11 6.96 28.44
N PRO A 97 4.03 5.66 28.76
CA PRO A 97 4.34 5.17 30.10
C PRO A 97 5.85 5.17 30.40
N VAL A 98 6.69 5.43 29.38
CA VAL A 98 8.14 5.47 29.46
C VAL A 98 8.68 6.76 28.82
N PRO A 99 9.88 7.23 29.20
CA PRO A 99 10.49 8.41 28.59
C PRO A 99 10.68 8.27 27.07
N PRO A 100 10.69 9.39 26.32
CA PRO A 100 10.99 9.38 24.90
C PRO A 100 12.33 8.72 24.60
N LYS A 101 12.38 7.93 23.54
CA LYS A 101 13.57 7.16 23.18
C LYS A 101 13.66 6.95 21.68
N LYS A 102 14.88 7.00 21.16
CA LYS A 102 15.25 6.48 19.83
C LYS A 102 16.15 5.26 20.03
N ILE A 103 15.85 4.16 19.36
CA ILE A 103 16.62 2.91 19.44
C ILE A 103 16.83 2.31 18.05
N THR A 104 18.07 1.96 17.73
CA THR A 104 18.37 1.10 16.59
C THR A 104 18.06 -0.35 16.96
N LEU A 105 17.02 -0.91 16.36
CA LEU A 105 16.54 -2.29 16.59
C LEU A 105 17.29 -3.30 15.71
N VAL A 106 17.57 -2.91 14.46
CA VAL A 106 18.43 -3.63 13.50
C VAL A 106 19.50 -2.66 13.00
N GLY A 107 20.74 -3.14 12.97
CA GLY A 107 21.95 -2.34 12.76
C GLY A 107 22.91 -2.98 11.76
N GLU A 108 22.47 -3.26 10.53
CA GLU A 108 23.27 -3.91 9.49
C GLU A 108 23.99 -2.86 8.61
N PRO A 109 25.01 -3.24 7.81
CA PRO A 109 25.75 -2.29 6.99
C PRO A 109 24.87 -1.52 6.00
N ASP A 110 23.88 -2.18 5.39
CA ASP A 110 23.01 -1.64 4.35
C ASP A 110 21.55 -1.42 4.78
N LEU A 111 21.20 -1.78 6.02
CA LEU A 111 19.85 -1.74 6.56
C LEU A 111 19.82 -1.33 8.03
N TRP A 112 19.00 -0.33 8.37
CA TRP A 112 18.65 -0.03 9.76
C TRP A 112 17.14 -0.04 9.97
N LEU A 113 16.73 -0.66 11.08
CA LEU A 113 15.38 -0.49 11.62
C LEU A 113 15.49 0.32 12.90
N VAL A 114 14.87 1.50 12.92
CA VAL A 114 14.93 2.43 14.05
C VAL A 114 13.54 2.56 14.67
N GLY A 115 13.43 2.29 15.97
CA GLY A 115 12.21 2.49 16.75
C GLY A 115 12.22 3.80 17.53
N TYR A 116 11.07 4.45 17.60
CA TYR A 116 10.85 5.66 18.39
C TYR A 116 9.75 5.48 19.41
N THR A 117 10.00 6.02 20.60
CA THR A 117 9.00 6.25 21.63
C THR A 117 8.85 7.77 21.79
N TYR A 118 7.65 8.28 21.55
CA TYR A 118 7.32 9.70 21.71
C TYR A 118 6.87 10.01 23.15
N PRO A 119 6.94 11.27 23.59
CA PRO A 119 6.42 11.68 24.91
C PRO A 119 4.91 11.47 25.03
N SER A 120 4.20 11.65 23.91
CA SER A 120 2.78 11.39 23.80
C SER A 120 2.43 11.02 22.37
N PHE A 121 1.28 10.37 22.22
CA PHE A 121 0.71 10.01 20.93
C PHE A 121 -0.81 10.04 21.01
N TRP A 122 -1.50 10.05 19.86
CA TRP A 122 -2.96 10.13 19.85
C TRP A 122 -3.66 8.84 20.30
N ARG A 123 -2.91 7.75 20.43
CA ARG A 123 -3.35 6.46 20.95
C ARG A 123 -2.28 5.82 21.82
N PRO A 124 -2.68 4.94 22.75
CA PRO A 124 -1.73 4.09 23.46
C PRO A 124 -0.93 3.18 22.51
N ALA A 125 0.37 3.03 22.77
CA ALA A 125 1.23 2.10 22.04
C ALA A 125 1.07 0.66 22.54
N THR A 126 0.00 -0.01 22.11
CA THR A 126 -0.33 -1.39 22.53
C THR A 126 0.32 -2.48 21.68
N ALA A 127 0.74 -2.15 20.45
CA ALA A 127 1.38 -3.10 19.55
C ALA A 127 2.79 -3.48 20.03
N ALA A 128 3.10 -4.78 20.00
CA ALA A 128 4.45 -5.27 20.22
C ALA A 128 5.26 -5.24 18.91
N VAL A 129 6.56 -4.95 18.99
CA VAL A 129 7.49 -5.07 17.87
C VAL A 129 8.44 -6.22 18.14
N ARG A 130 8.59 -7.15 17.20
CA ARG A 130 9.45 -8.34 17.36
C ARG A 130 10.57 -8.37 16.33
N ILE A 131 11.79 -8.65 16.78
CA ILE A 131 12.98 -8.88 15.93
C ILE A 131 13.64 -10.17 16.39
N GLY A 132 13.48 -11.25 15.60
CA GLY A 132 13.84 -12.60 16.04
C GLY A 132 13.15 -12.94 17.37
N ASP A 133 13.95 -13.27 18.39
CA ASP A 133 13.44 -13.60 19.72
C ASP A 133 13.18 -12.37 20.62
N LYS A 134 13.61 -11.17 20.20
CA LYS A 134 13.47 -9.94 21.00
C LYS A 134 12.13 -9.28 20.75
N VAL A 135 11.47 -8.88 21.84
CA VAL A 135 10.21 -8.13 21.82
C VAL A 135 10.42 -6.75 22.45
N TYR A 136 9.91 -5.74 21.76
CA TYR A 136 9.98 -4.34 22.14
C TYR A 136 8.54 -3.81 22.28
N ASN A 137 8.29 -3.12 23.38
CA ASN A 137 6.99 -2.50 23.67
C ASN A 137 7.13 -0.98 23.67
N ASN A 138 6.01 -0.26 23.61
CA ASN A 138 5.96 1.20 23.65
C ASN A 138 6.68 1.88 22.46
N ILE A 139 6.74 1.20 21.32
CA ILE A 139 7.23 1.78 20.07
C ILE A 139 6.05 2.44 19.36
N HIS A 140 6.16 3.75 19.13
CA HIS A 140 5.15 4.55 18.42
C HIS A 140 5.43 4.62 16.92
N MET A 141 6.70 4.50 16.52
CA MET A 141 7.08 4.59 15.11
C MET A 141 8.29 3.71 14.84
N LEU A 142 8.28 3.06 13.68
CA LEU A 142 9.39 2.32 13.10
C LEU A 142 9.81 2.99 11.80
N GLN A 143 11.11 3.15 11.59
CA GLN A 143 11.71 3.66 10.37
C GLN A 143 12.63 2.62 9.77
N VAL A 144 12.45 2.33 8.49
CA VAL A 144 13.37 1.51 7.69
C VAL A 144 14.28 2.46 6.92
N TRP A 145 15.58 2.32 7.15
CA TRP A 145 16.63 3.02 6.44
C TRP A 145 17.42 2.06 5.58
N VAL A 146 17.70 2.44 4.34
CA VAL A 146 18.49 1.65 3.40
C VAL A 146 19.70 2.46 2.96
N LEU A 147 20.88 1.87 3.04
CA LEU A 147 22.12 2.45 2.52
C LEU A 147 22.43 1.83 1.15
N LYS A 148 22.42 2.67 0.11
CA LYS A 148 22.77 2.28 -1.25
C LYS A 148 23.64 3.37 -1.86
N ASN A 149 24.67 2.99 -2.62
CA ASN A 149 25.57 3.93 -3.29
C ASN A 149 26.18 4.98 -2.33
N GLY A 150 26.50 4.59 -1.09
CA GLY A 150 27.12 5.46 -0.09
C GLY A 150 26.17 6.47 0.57
N ARG A 151 24.87 6.41 0.30
CA ARG A 151 23.84 7.27 0.90
C ARG A 151 22.76 6.44 1.60
N ALA A 152 22.48 6.79 2.85
CA ALA A 152 21.38 6.21 3.60
C ALA A 152 20.15 7.09 3.50
N ASP A 153 19.03 6.51 3.08
CA ASP A 153 17.73 7.17 3.05
C ASP A 153 16.73 6.36 3.91
N GLU A 154 15.93 7.07 4.71
CA GLU A 154 14.70 6.51 5.27
C GLU A 154 13.75 6.24 4.11
N VAL A 155 13.16 5.06 3.99
CA VAL A 155 12.33 4.69 2.82
C VAL A 155 10.93 4.22 3.21
N LEU A 156 10.74 3.78 4.45
CA LEU A 156 9.45 3.31 4.92
C LEU A 156 9.27 3.59 6.41
N VAL A 157 8.10 4.10 6.76
CA VAL A 157 7.66 4.28 8.15
C VAL A 157 6.47 3.40 8.43
N LEU A 158 6.39 2.84 9.63
CA LEU A 158 5.20 2.21 10.21
C LEU A 158 4.91 2.82 11.58
N TYR A 159 3.64 3.14 11.84
CA TYR A 159 3.08 3.47 13.15
C TYR A 159 2.29 2.25 13.67
N PRO A 160 2.88 1.35 14.48
CA PRO A 160 2.27 0.05 14.78
C PRO A 160 0.90 0.12 15.49
N GLN A 161 0.68 1.14 16.31
CA GLN A 161 -0.52 1.33 17.13
C GLN A 161 -1.76 1.79 16.36
N ASP A 162 -1.59 2.30 15.15
CA ASP A 162 -2.71 2.73 14.28
C ASP A 162 -2.61 2.20 12.84
N GLY A 163 -1.49 1.55 12.49
CA GLY A 163 -1.28 0.86 11.24
C GLY A 163 -0.93 1.76 10.06
N TYR A 164 -0.64 3.06 10.28
CA TYR A 164 -0.24 3.96 9.20
C TYR A 164 1.16 3.62 8.70
N TRP A 165 1.28 3.53 7.38
CA TRP A 165 2.55 3.38 6.69
C TRP A 165 2.83 4.62 5.85
N ARG A 166 4.09 5.08 5.81
CA ARG A 166 4.51 6.14 4.89
C ARG A 166 5.65 5.64 4.01
N PRO A 167 5.43 5.46 2.71
CA PRO A 167 6.48 5.08 1.77
C PRO A 167 7.18 6.33 1.22
N ARG A 168 8.46 6.21 0.89
CA ARG A 168 9.12 7.08 -0.09
C ARG A 168 10.25 6.35 -0.83
N PRO A 169 10.48 6.63 -2.12
CA PRO A 169 11.68 6.14 -2.82
C PRO A 169 12.95 6.75 -2.21
N MET A 170 14.11 6.21 -2.59
CA MET A 170 15.38 6.84 -2.24
C MET A 170 15.47 8.24 -2.87
N THR A 171 16.14 9.14 -2.17
CA THR A 171 16.32 10.51 -2.65
C THR A 171 17.24 10.50 -3.87
N PRO A 172 16.88 11.16 -4.99
CA PRO A 172 17.78 11.28 -6.14
C PRO A 172 19.10 11.96 -5.76
N ALA A 173 20.19 11.58 -6.43
CA ALA A 173 21.54 12.02 -6.07
C ALA A 173 21.76 13.55 -6.11
N ASN A 174 20.91 14.28 -6.84
CA ASN A 174 20.94 15.73 -6.98
C ASN A 174 20.01 16.46 -6.00
N MET A 175 19.50 15.78 -4.95
CA MET A 175 18.63 16.34 -3.93
C MET A 175 19.08 15.94 -2.52
N ASP A 176 18.86 16.83 -1.55
CA ASP A 176 19.23 16.56 -0.15
C ASP A 176 18.22 15.66 0.56
N VAL A 177 16.92 15.84 0.30
CA VAL A 177 15.85 15.03 0.89
C VAL A 177 14.57 15.14 0.06
N THR A 178 13.79 14.05 0.00
CA THR A 178 12.40 14.08 -0.45
C THR A 178 11.43 13.88 0.72
N ALA A 179 10.25 14.48 0.59
CA ALA A 179 9.20 14.41 1.58
C ALA A 179 8.59 13.02 1.63
N TYR A 180 8.02 12.67 2.78
CA TYR A 180 6.86 11.80 2.79
C TYR A 180 5.63 12.58 2.30
N GLY A 181 4.53 11.90 2.06
CA GLY A 181 3.23 12.57 2.00
C GLY A 181 2.15 11.58 2.35
N SER A 182 1.46 11.08 1.34
CA SER A 182 0.38 10.10 1.52
C SER A 182 0.82 8.89 2.34
N SER A 183 -0.06 8.46 3.24
CA SER A 183 0.03 7.24 4.01
C SER A 183 -0.87 6.15 3.43
N PHE A 184 -0.68 4.91 3.85
CA PHE A 184 -1.64 3.84 3.59
C PHE A 184 -1.82 2.92 4.80
N LEU A 185 -2.91 2.16 4.80
CA LEU A 185 -3.27 1.14 5.78
C LEU A 185 -3.31 -0.23 5.10
N ILE A 186 -2.87 -1.27 5.81
CA ILE A 186 -2.91 -2.68 5.36
C ILE A 186 -3.51 -3.52 6.49
N GLY A 187 -4.62 -4.21 6.21
CA GLY A 187 -5.29 -5.08 7.17
C GLY A 187 -6.77 -4.77 7.32
N PRO A 188 -7.45 -5.37 8.31
CA PRO A 188 -8.85 -5.11 8.59
C PRO A 188 -9.02 -3.71 9.16
N ILE A 189 -9.46 -2.77 8.32
CA ILE A 189 -9.58 -1.36 8.71
C ILE A 189 -10.80 -1.13 9.59
N GLU A 190 -10.58 -0.42 10.70
CA GLU A 190 -11.60 0.03 11.65
C GLU A 190 -11.67 1.55 11.67
N LYS A 191 -12.81 2.11 12.08
CA LYS A 191 -13.02 3.56 12.19
C LYS A 191 -13.35 3.90 13.65
N GLU A 192 -12.39 4.51 14.34
CA GLU A 192 -12.55 5.02 15.72
C GLU A 192 -12.17 6.49 15.73
N GLY A 193 -13.08 7.34 15.28
CA GLY A 193 -12.78 8.73 14.92
C GLY A 193 -12.09 8.83 13.56
N ARG A 194 -10.93 8.17 13.41
CA ARG A 194 -10.20 8.05 12.14
C ARG A 194 -9.96 6.60 11.72
N PRO A 195 -9.78 6.32 10.41
CA PRO A 195 -9.41 4.99 9.93
C PRO A 195 -8.08 4.53 10.54
N LEU A 196 -8.00 3.26 10.92
CA LEU A 196 -6.81 2.64 11.51
C LEU A 196 -6.84 1.11 11.32
N VAL A 197 -5.70 0.47 11.55
CA VAL A 197 -5.57 -0.98 11.68
C VAL A 197 -4.99 -1.31 13.05
N LYS A 198 -5.70 -2.12 13.84
CA LYS A 198 -5.22 -2.58 15.15
C LYS A 198 -4.25 -3.74 14.98
N ILE A 199 -2.96 -3.45 15.09
CA ILE A 199 -1.90 -4.44 15.03
C ILE A 199 -1.57 -4.89 16.47
N LYS A 200 -1.63 -6.20 16.70
CA LYS A 200 -1.20 -6.82 17.95
C LYS A 200 0.32 -6.94 18.01
N GLU A 201 0.93 -7.40 16.93
CA GLU A 201 2.38 -7.55 16.81
C GLU A 201 2.84 -7.23 15.38
N ALA A 202 3.92 -6.46 15.27
CA ALA A 202 4.68 -6.26 14.03
C ALA A 202 6.06 -6.92 14.19
N ALA A 203 6.24 -8.09 13.58
CA ALA A 203 7.53 -8.76 13.53
C ALA A 203 8.29 -8.33 12.28
N PHE A 204 9.59 -8.11 12.38
CA PHE A 204 10.44 -7.75 11.23
C PHE A 204 11.58 -8.75 11.06
N ASP A 205 11.72 -9.24 9.83
CA ASP A 205 12.75 -10.15 9.36
C ASP A 205 13.71 -9.35 8.45
N PRO A 206 14.92 -9.00 8.94
CA PRO A 206 15.85 -8.17 8.18
C PRO A 206 16.40 -8.86 6.93
N ASP A 207 16.66 -10.17 7.01
CA ASP A 207 17.18 -10.98 5.87
C ASP A 207 16.22 -10.97 4.68
N LYS A 208 14.91 -10.82 4.94
CA LYS A 208 13.87 -10.78 3.91
C LYS A 208 13.36 -9.37 3.62
N LEU A 209 13.81 -8.36 4.37
CA LEU A 209 13.28 -7.01 4.38
C LEU A 209 11.74 -7.00 4.44
N GLN A 210 11.20 -7.71 5.42
CA GLN A 210 9.78 -8.04 5.50
C GLN A 210 9.22 -7.85 6.91
N PHE A 211 8.03 -7.24 6.98
CA PHE A 211 7.19 -7.27 8.17
C PHE A 211 6.18 -8.41 8.11
N THR A 212 5.92 -9.04 9.24
CA THR A 212 4.76 -9.90 9.47
C THR A 212 3.90 -9.23 10.53
N LEU A 213 2.68 -8.86 10.15
CA LEU A 213 1.69 -8.24 11.01
C LEU A 213 0.73 -9.30 11.54
N THR A 214 0.44 -9.25 12.84
CA THR A 214 -0.66 -9.99 13.46
C THR A 214 -1.71 -8.99 13.90
N PHE A 215 -2.96 -9.13 13.43
CA PHE A 215 -4.03 -8.17 13.74
C PHE A 215 -4.79 -8.55 15.01
N GLU A 216 -5.33 -7.56 15.72
CA GLU A 216 -6.17 -7.81 16.91
C GLU A 216 -7.47 -8.54 16.55
N ARG A 217 -8.03 -8.29 15.36
CA ARG A 217 -9.21 -8.99 14.82
C ARG A 217 -8.92 -10.41 14.32
N GLY A 218 -7.67 -10.87 14.43
CA GLY A 218 -7.20 -12.13 13.86
C GLY A 218 -6.71 -11.99 12.42
N GLY A 219 -6.02 -13.03 11.95
CA GLY A 219 -5.33 -13.03 10.66
C GLY A 219 -3.96 -12.37 10.72
N THR A 220 -3.23 -12.52 9.61
CA THR A 220 -1.88 -11.98 9.46
C THR A 220 -1.67 -11.41 8.07
N ALA A 221 -0.71 -10.50 7.96
CA ALA A 221 -0.21 -10.02 6.68
C ALA A 221 1.31 -10.05 6.64
N THR A 222 1.89 -10.39 5.50
CA THR A 222 3.28 -10.07 5.21
C THR A 222 3.34 -8.82 4.35
N VAL A 223 4.29 -7.92 4.65
CA VAL A 223 4.58 -6.72 3.87
C VAL A 223 6.07 -6.74 3.58
N LYS A 224 6.43 -7.04 2.34
CA LYS A 224 7.82 -7.21 1.91
C LYS A 224 8.24 -6.07 1.02
N VAL A 225 9.37 -5.44 1.32
CA VAL A 225 10.01 -4.50 0.39
C VAL A 225 10.67 -5.34 -0.72
N VAL A 226 10.18 -5.19 -1.95
CA VAL A 226 10.64 -5.98 -3.11
C VAL A 226 11.46 -5.18 -4.10
N ASN A 227 11.40 -3.84 -4.02
CA ASN A 227 12.31 -2.95 -4.72
C ASN A 227 12.42 -1.64 -3.92
N VAL A 228 13.63 -1.09 -3.89
CA VAL A 228 13.93 0.23 -3.34
C VAL A 228 15.11 0.83 -4.09
N ASP A 229 14.85 1.94 -4.77
CA ASP A 229 15.83 2.72 -5.49
C ASP A 229 15.35 4.18 -5.62
N THR A 230 16.04 4.97 -6.44
CA THR A 230 15.72 6.37 -6.67
C THR A 230 14.47 6.57 -7.51
N ASP A 231 13.96 5.54 -8.18
CA ASP A 231 12.77 5.66 -9.03
C ASP A 231 11.51 5.29 -8.24
N ARG A 232 11.59 4.22 -7.43
CA ARG A 232 10.44 3.75 -6.64
C ARG A 232 10.82 2.98 -5.37
N LEU A 233 9.83 2.87 -4.50
CA LEU A 233 9.71 1.84 -3.46
C LEU A 233 8.53 0.94 -3.83
N ALA A 234 8.73 -0.38 -3.88
CA ALA A 234 7.65 -1.34 -4.11
C ALA A 234 7.52 -2.32 -2.93
N LEU A 235 6.27 -2.55 -2.52
CA LEU A 235 5.88 -3.46 -1.45
C LEU A 235 4.97 -4.55 -2.00
N ASP A 236 5.30 -5.82 -1.73
CA ASP A 236 4.37 -6.93 -1.91
C ASP A 236 3.67 -7.23 -0.59
N VAL A 237 2.35 -7.25 -0.63
CA VAL A 237 1.48 -7.55 0.51
C VAL A 237 0.80 -8.89 0.29
N ALA A 238 0.80 -9.75 1.31
CA ALA A 238 0.03 -10.99 1.29
C ALA A 238 -0.66 -11.25 2.64
N PHE A 239 -1.96 -11.50 2.60
CA PHE A 239 -2.76 -11.94 3.74
C PHE A 239 -2.82 -13.46 3.81
N ASP A 240 -2.88 -14.01 5.01
CA ASP A 240 -3.14 -15.44 5.21
C ASP A 240 -4.51 -15.84 4.65
N HIS A 241 -5.52 -14.96 4.78
CA HIS A 241 -6.85 -15.11 4.21
C HIS A 241 -7.45 -13.77 3.77
N GLY A 242 -8.50 -13.80 2.95
CA GLY A 242 -9.15 -12.57 2.47
C GLY A 242 -9.97 -11.87 3.56
N ILE A 243 -9.97 -10.54 3.56
CA ILE A 243 -10.64 -9.72 4.58
C ILE A 243 -12.08 -9.43 4.16
N SER A 244 -13.04 -9.73 5.04
CA SER A 244 -14.48 -9.51 4.79
C SER A 244 -15.05 -8.48 5.76
N GLY A 245 -16.06 -7.71 5.30
CA GLY A 245 -16.80 -6.76 6.14
C GLY A 245 -16.07 -5.47 6.51
N SER A 246 -14.87 -5.25 5.97
CA SER A 246 -14.10 -4.00 6.08
C SER A 246 -13.14 -3.86 4.89
N PRO A 247 -12.65 -2.65 4.57
CA PRO A 247 -11.57 -2.46 3.62
C PRO A 247 -10.31 -3.23 4.05
N PHE A 248 -9.62 -3.83 3.07
CA PHE A 248 -8.36 -4.55 3.31
C PHE A 248 -7.14 -3.62 3.20
N ALA A 249 -7.31 -2.49 2.52
CA ALA A 249 -6.33 -1.44 2.39
C ALA A 249 -7.03 -0.09 2.19
N MET A 250 -6.32 0.99 2.49
CA MET A 250 -6.81 2.35 2.29
C MET A 250 -5.64 3.29 2.10
N LEU A 251 -5.76 4.26 1.18
CA LEU A 251 -4.87 5.41 1.13
C LEU A 251 -5.42 6.54 2.02
N ARG A 252 -4.53 7.17 2.78
CA ARG A 252 -4.81 8.33 3.64
C ARG A 252 -3.87 9.45 3.24
N SER A 253 -4.39 10.66 3.06
CA SER A 253 -3.59 11.79 2.60
C SER A 253 -4.30 13.10 2.94
N MET A 254 -3.77 14.22 2.47
CA MET A 254 -4.36 15.53 2.67
C MET A 254 -4.55 16.29 1.35
N TYR A 255 -5.64 17.05 1.27
CA TYR A 255 -5.99 17.96 0.18
C TYR A 255 -6.75 19.17 0.72
N VAL A 256 -6.20 20.37 0.52
CA VAL A 256 -6.90 21.64 0.75
C VAL A 256 -7.27 22.28 -0.59
N THR A 257 -6.31 22.36 -1.52
CA THR A 257 -6.52 22.85 -2.90
C THR A 257 -5.54 22.16 -3.86
N GLU A 258 -5.70 22.35 -5.18
CA GLU A 258 -4.78 21.83 -6.20
C GLU A 258 -3.30 22.20 -6.00
N PHE A 259 -3.02 23.30 -5.29
CA PHE A 259 -1.65 23.76 -5.00
C PHE A 259 -1.23 23.55 -3.53
N ASN A 260 -2.12 23.05 -2.66
CA ASN A 260 -1.81 22.71 -1.27
C ASN A 260 -2.42 21.34 -0.92
N ASN A 261 -1.65 20.29 -1.20
CA ASN A 261 -2.04 18.88 -1.04
C ASN A 261 -0.83 17.92 -1.04
N ASP A 262 -1.02 16.73 -0.47
CA ASP A 262 -0.10 15.60 -0.63
C ASP A 262 -0.53 14.71 -1.81
N THR A 263 -1.81 14.75 -2.18
CA THR A 263 -2.38 14.15 -3.39
C THR A 263 -3.55 14.98 -3.93
N ALA A 264 -3.73 15.05 -5.25
CA ALA A 264 -4.78 15.83 -5.91
C ALA A 264 -5.59 15.05 -6.95
N ARG A 265 -5.05 13.94 -7.45
CA ARG A 265 -5.59 13.20 -8.59
C ARG A 265 -5.65 11.72 -8.28
N ILE A 266 -6.65 11.08 -8.87
CA ILE A 266 -6.78 9.63 -8.91
C ILE A 266 -6.99 9.19 -10.35
N ALA A 267 -6.33 8.11 -10.72
CA ALA A 267 -6.56 7.41 -11.97
C ALA A 267 -6.86 5.95 -11.67
N VAL A 268 -7.90 5.40 -12.30
CA VAL A 268 -8.29 3.99 -12.15
C VAL A 268 -8.35 3.29 -13.49
N ARG A 269 -7.81 2.07 -13.55
CA ARG A 269 -8.03 1.15 -14.67
C ARG A 269 -9.13 0.18 -14.29
N GLU A 270 -10.33 0.44 -14.78
CA GLU A 270 -11.50 -0.39 -14.49
C GLU A 270 -11.40 -1.76 -15.16
N GLN A 271 -12.08 -2.76 -14.61
CA GLN A 271 -12.01 -4.13 -15.11
C GLN A 271 -12.40 -4.22 -16.60
N GLY A 272 -11.48 -4.67 -17.44
CA GLY A 272 -11.69 -4.77 -18.89
C GLY A 272 -11.66 -3.44 -19.65
N ALA A 273 -11.35 -2.33 -18.98
CA ALA A 273 -11.20 -1.03 -19.62
C ALA A 273 -9.95 -0.98 -20.51
N LYS A 274 -10.04 -0.22 -21.61
CA LYS A 274 -8.93 -0.03 -22.56
C LYS A 274 -7.97 1.10 -22.17
N GLY A 275 -8.28 1.83 -21.10
CA GLY A 275 -7.52 2.99 -20.65
C GLY A 275 -7.88 3.37 -19.22
N TRP A 276 -7.20 4.38 -18.71
CA TRP A 276 -7.40 4.92 -17.37
C TRP A 276 -8.50 5.96 -17.38
N ARG A 277 -9.36 5.94 -16.36
CA ARG A 277 -10.23 7.07 -16.01
C ARG A 277 -9.49 7.93 -14.99
N GLU A 278 -9.39 9.22 -15.26
CA GLU A 278 -8.70 10.19 -14.40
C GLU A 278 -9.68 11.20 -13.82
N ASP A 279 -9.56 11.48 -12.53
CA ASP A 279 -10.41 12.41 -11.79
C ASP A 279 -9.62 13.26 -10.80
N ASN A 280 -10.21 14.39 -10.39
CA ASN A 280 -9.77 15.11 -9.19
C ASN A 280 -10.17 14.30 -7.94
N ILE A 281 -9.28 14.24 -6.95
CA ILE A 281 -9.47 13.40 -5.76
C ILE A 281 -10.71 13.78 -4.95
N MET A 282 -11.14 15.04 -4.94
CA MET A 282 -12.35 15.46 -4.23
C MET A 282 -13.64 15.29 -5.04
N LYS A 283 -13.53 14.98 -6.34
CA LYS A 283 -14.68 14.74 -7.23
C LYS A 283 -14.92 13.27 -7.53
N PHE A 284 -13.88 12.45 -7.43
CA PHE A 284 -13.99 11.00 -7.59
C PHE A 284 -14.91 10.42 -6.51
N ASP A 285 -15.85 9.56 -6.90
CA ASP A 285 -16.81 8.93 -5.98
C ASP A 285 -16.42 7.46 -5.74
N HIS A 286 -16.59 6.63 -6.77
CA HIS A 286 -16.26 5.21 -6.69
C HIS A 286 -15.77 4.65 -8.04
N ALA A 287 -15.16 3.46 -8.01
CA ALA A 287 -14.82 2.65 -9.19
C ALA A 287 -14.73 1.17 -8.85
N ARG A 288 -14.77 0.31 -9.86
CA ARG A 288 -14.35 -1.09 -9.75
C ARG A 288 -13.12 -1.34 -10.62
N ALA A 289 -11.95 -1.39 -9.99
CA ALA A 289 -10.66 -1.24 -10.67
C ALA A 289 -9.64 -2.33 -10.36
N THR A 290 -8.74 -2.61 -11.30
CA THR A 290 -7.61 -3.54 -11.14
C THR A 290 -6.31 -2.84 -10.82
N ASP A 291 -6.23 -1.54 -11.12
CA ASP A 291 -5.08 -0.68 -10.85
C ASP A 291 -5.59 0.71 -10.47
N ILE A 292 -4.95 1.28 -9.46
CA ILE A 292 -5.31 2.59 -8.90
C ILE A 292 -4.01 3.37 -8.72
N TRP A 293 -3.89 4.52 -9.37
CA TRP A 293 -2.84 5.51 -9.13
C TRP A 293 -3.45 6.69 -8.40
N ILE A 294 -2.80 7.16 -7.34
CA ILE A 294 -3.23 8.34 -6.57
C ILE A 294 -2.01 9.21 -6.36
N GLY A 295 -2.08 10.46 -6.80
CA GLY A 295 -0.89 11.29 -6.93
C GLY A 295 -1.18 12.71 -7.37
N ARG A 296 -0.19 13.35 -7.98
CA ARG A 296 -0.24 14.76 -8.38
C ARG A 296 0.38 14.96 -9.75
N LEU A 297 -0.13 15.97 -10.47
CA LEU A 297 0.41 16.40 -11.77
C LEU A 297 1.14 17.74 -11.70
N THR A 298 1.04 18.45 -10.57
CA THR A 298 1.66 19.76 -10.34
C THR A 298 2.31 19.83 -8.95
N PRO A 299 3.37 20.65 -8.78
CA PRO A 299 3.98 20.88 -7.47
C PRO A 299 2.99 21.44 -6.45
N SER A 300 3.13 21.03 -5.20
CA SER A 300 2.34 21.50 -4.05
C SER A 300 3.17 22.36 -3.10
N GLN A 301 2.51 23.28 -2.41
CA GLN A 301 3.05 24.01 -1.28
C GLN A 301 3.33 23.12 -0.08
N HIS A 302 2.61 22.02 0.10
CA HIS A 302 2.82 21.07 1.20
C HIS A 302 3.44 19.77 0.67
N ASN A 303 4.49 19.29 1.35
CA ASN A 303 5.30 18.14 0.95
C ASN A 303 5.54 18.10 -0.57
N THR A 304 6.26 19.10 -1.10
CA THR A 304 6.38 19.34 -2.55
C THR A 304 6.84 18.10 -3.32
N THR A 305 7.63 17.24 -2.69
CA THR A 305 8.18 16.00 -3.27
C THR A 305 7.49 14.72 -2.79
N SER A 306 6.32 14.82 -2.14
CA SER A 306 5.47 13.67 -1.76
C SER A 306 5.28 12.70 -2.94
N PRO A 307 5.51 11.39 -2.73
CA PRO A 307 5.38 10.37 -3.77
C PRO A 307 3.94 10.19 -4.26
N ASP A 308 3.81 9.80 -5.52
CA ASP A 308 2.58 9.21 -6.04
C ASP A 308 2.53 7.72 -5.63
N VAL A 309 1.33 7.19 -5.37
CA VAL A 309 1.13 5.82 -4.89
C VAL A 309 0.25 5.03 -5.85
N VAL A 310 0.66 3.80 -6.17
CA VAL A 310 -0.08 2.85 -7.00
C VAL A 310 -0.45 1.62 -6.20
N PHE A 311 -1.71 1.19 -6.28
CA PHE A 311 -2.19 -0.11 -5.82
C PHE A 311 -2.56 -0.96 -7.04
N ASN A 312 -1.93 -2.12 -7.19
CA ASN A 312 -2.13 -2.98 -8.35
C ASN A 312 -1.91 -4.47 -8.02
N SER A 313 -1.94 -5.31 -9.07
CA SER A 313 -1.57 -6.73 -8.97
C SER A 313 -2.43 -7.56 -8.00
N PHE A 314 -3.68 -7.15 -7.77
CA PHE A 314 -4.60 -7.82 -6.85
C PHE A 314 -4.85 -9.28 -7.26
N SER A 315 -4.77 -10.19 -6.30
CA SER A 315 -4.77 -11.64 -6.53
C SER A 315 -5.48 -12.39 -5.41
N ALA A 316 -6.17 -13.48 -5.76
CA ALA A 316 -6.69 -14.46 -4.80
C ALA A 316 -5.61 -15.44 -4.31
N GLY A 317 -4.45 -15.43 -4.96
CA GLY A 317 -3.30 -16.23 -4.58
C GLY A 317 -2.48 -15.60 -3.45
N PRO A 318 -1.49 -16.35 -2.94
CA PRO A 318 -0.58 -15.86 -1.89
C PRO A 318 0.47 -14.86 -2.41
N THR A 319 0.55 -14.65 -3.73
CA THR A 319 1.50 -13.71 -4.34
C THR A 319 0.78 -12.76 -5.30
N PRO A 320 1.20 -11.48 -5.35
CA PRO A 320 0.61 -10.52 -6.27
C PRO A 320 0.75 -10.99 -7.72
N LYS A 321 -0.29 -10.74 -8.53
CA LYS A 321 -0.27 -11.11 -9.94
C LYS A 321 0.51 -10.03 -10.71
N ARG A 322 1.78 -10.28 -10.98
CA ARG A 322 2.65 -9.30 -11.67
C ARG A 322 2.06 -8.88 -13.03
N PRO A 323 2.07 -7.59 -13.37
CA PRO A 323 1.75 -7.15 -14.72
C PRO A 323 2.72 -7.80 -15.72
N LYS A 324 2.27 -8.03 -16.96
CA LYS A 324 3.09 -8.58 -18.06
C LYS A 324 4.15 -7.60 -18.59
N SER A 325 4.76 -6.79 -17.73
CA SER A 325 5.81 -5.82 -18.08
C SER A 325 7.23 -6.30 -17.78
N GLU A 326 7.41 -7.55 -17.34
CA GLU A 326 8.72 -8.19 -17.46
C GLU A 326 9.02 -8.33 -18.96
N VAL A 327 10.10 -7.67 -19.42
CA VAL A 327 10.66 -7.87 -20.75
C VAL A 327 10.78 -9.39 -20.96
N PRO A 328 10.29 -9.95 -22.08
CA PRO A 328 10.50 -11.37 -22.35
C PRO A 328 11.98 -11.69 -22.15
N ALA A 329 12.28 -12.74 -21.38
CA ALA A 329 13.65 -13.20 -21.19
C ALA A 329 14.34 -13.22 -22.54
N GLU A 330 15.40 -12.40 -22.65
CA GLU A 330 16.20 -12.09 -23.83
C GLU A 330 15.80 -12.83 -25.12
N VAL A 331 15.38 -12.08 -26.15
CA VAL A 331 15.68 -12.50 -27.51
C VAL A 331 17.20 -12.60 -27.57
N SER A 332 17.71 -13.81 -27.36
CA SER A 332 19.12 -14.17 -27.47
C SER A 332 19.61 -13.63 -28.81
N THR A 333 20.27 -12.48 -28.79
CA THR A 333 21.01 -11.97 -29.93
C THR A 333 22.25 -12.84 -30.05
N LYS A 334 22.08 -14.06 -30.57
CA LYS A 334 23.20 -14.75 -31.19
C LYS A 334 23.63 -13.87 -32.36
N PRO A 335 24.89 -13.42 -32.42
CA PRO A 335 25.37 -12.73 -33.60
C PRO A 335 25.24 -13.68 -34.78
N ILE A 336 24.55 -13.22 -35.83
CA ILE A 336 24.55 -13.89 -37.12
C ILE A 336 26.01 -13.86 -37.59
N LYS A 337 26.58 -15.05 -37.81
CA LYS A 337 27.88 -15.22 -38.47
C LYS A 337 27.75 -15.03 -39.96
#